data_AF-A0A1H4ZY11-F1
#
_entry.id   AF-A0A1H4ZY11-F1
#
_cell.length_a   1.000
_cell.length_b   1.000
_cell.length_c   1.000
_cell.angle_alpha   90.00
_cell.angle_beta   90.00
_cell.angle_gamma   90.00
#
_symmetry.space_group_name_H-M   'P 1'
#
loop_
_entity.id
_entity.type
_entity.pdbx_description
1 polymer ?
#
loop_
_entity_poly.entity_id
_entity_poly.type
_entity_poly.pdbx_seq_one_letter_code
_entity_poly.pdbx_strand_id
1 'polypeptide(L)' 'MDIKTLTVVRFPAGDWSGGGRPSDPDYAQCEVYLIQAESFEKAKKKAQSVRASLVKKGLSLPSQTTPYIHHQ' A
#
# COMPACT_ATOMS: atom_id res chain seq x y z
N MET A 1 -3.38 8.16 19.89
CA MET A 1 -4.01 8.00 18.57
C MET A 1 -4.10 6.51 18.30
N ASP A 2 -5.21 6.04 17.73
CA ASP A 2 -5.44 4.61 17.51
C ASP A 2 -4.69 4.14 16.26
N ILE A 3 -3.90 3.07 16.38
CA ILE A 3 -3.17 2.48 15.26
C ILE A 3 -4.10 1.47 14.59
N LYS A 4 -4.38 1.69 13.31
CA LYS A 4 -5.19 0.76 12.50
C LYS A 4 -4.50 0.38 11.21
N THR A 5 -4.86 -0.77 10.68
CA THR A 5 -4.45 -1.19 9.34
C THR A 5 -5.20 -0.36 8.30
N LEU A 6 -4.44 0.32 7.45
CA LEU A 6 -4.95 1.13 6.36
C LEU A 6 -4.52 0.54 5.02
N THR A 7 -5.49 0.40 4.12
CA THR A 7 -5.24 0.09 2.72
C THR A 7 -4.72 1.34 2.02
N VAL A 8 -3.54 1.22 1.41
CA VAL A 8 -2.95 2.22 0.53
C VAL A 8 -2.71 1.56 -0.82
N VAL A 9 -3.10 2.24 -1.88
CA VAL A 9 -2.95 1.74 -3.25
C VAL A 9 -2.18 2.72 -4.11
N ARG A 10 -1.44 2.19 -5.08
CA ARG A 10 -0.88 2.97 -6.18
C ARG A 10 -1.46 2.48 -7.49
N PHE A 11 -2.11 3.40 -8.21
CA PHE A 11 -2.66 3.12 -9.54
C PHE A 11 -1.54 3.01 -10.59
N PRO A 12 -1.77 2.31 -11.71
CA PRO A 12 -0.82 2.26 -12.83
C PRO A 12 -0.41 3.65 -13.35
N ALA A 13 -1.34 4.61 -13.35
CA ALA A 13 -1.09 6.02 -13.70
C ALA A 13 -0.09 6.73 -12.75
N GLY A 14 0.10 6.17 -11.56
CA GLY A 14 1.08 6.61 -10.57
C GLY A 14 0.51 7.34 -9.37
N ASP A 15 -0.80 7.58 -9.37
CA ASP A 15 -1.53 8.16 -8.26
C ASP A 15 -1.61 7.24 -7.05
N TRP A 16 -1.60 7.86 -5.87
CA TRP A 16 -1.75 7.17 -4.59
C TRP A 16 -3.13 7.46 -4.00
N SER A 17 -3.81 6.41 -3.56
CA SER A 17 -5.09 6.52 -2.84
C SER A 17 -5.11 5.55 -1.67
N GLY A 18 -6.21 5.55 -0.92
CA GLY A 18 -6.44 4.57 0.13
C GLY A 18 -7.86 4.63 0.67
N GLY A 19 -8.09 3.80 1.68
CA GLY A 19 -9.45 3.41 2.07
C GLY A 19 -9.89 2.15 1.32
N GLY A 20 -11.17 1.79 1.49
CA GLY A 20 -11.72 0.57 0.91
C GLY A 20 -11.09 -0.72 1.46
N ARG A 21 -11.54 -1.85 0.91
CA ARG A 21 -10.96 -3.17 1.19
C ARG A 21 -9.80 -3.42 0.23
N PRO A 22 -8.74 -4.14 0.63
CA PRO A 22 -7.66 -4.50 -0.30
C PRO A 22 -8.14 -5.34 -1.50
N SER A 23 -9.25 -6.08 -1.32
CA SER A 23 -9.87 -6.92 -2.34
C SER A 23 -10.90 -6.18 -3.21
N ASP A 24 -10.94 -4.84 -3.18
CA ASP A 24 -11.86 -4.05 -3.99
C ASP A 24 -11.52 -4.19 -5.49
N PRO A 25 -12.46 -4.56 -6.38
CA PRO A 25 -12.19 -4.72 -7.81
C PRO A 25 -11.47 -3.53 -8.47
N ASP A 26 -11.69 -2.31 -7.98
CA ASP A 26 -11.01 -1.09 -8.46
C ASP A 26 -9.49 -1.15 -8.26
N TYR A 27 -9.00 -2.05 -7.40
CA TYR A 27 -7.59 -2.25 -7.08
C TYR A 27 -6.95 -3.44 -7.79
N ALA A 28 -7.65 -4.10 -8.72
CA ALA A 28 -7.17 -5.30 -9.41
C ALA A 28 -5.80 -5.12 -10.11
N GLN A 29 -5.54 -3.92 -10.63
CA GLN A 29 -4.27 -3.56 -11.29
C GLN A 29 -3.38 -2.65 -10.43
N CYS A 30 -3.74 -2.43 -9.17
CA CYS A 30 -3.02 -1.52 -8.29
C CYS A 30 -1.92 -2.25 -7.51
N GLU A 31 -0.89 -1.49 -7.16
CA GLU A 31 0.04 -1.91 -6.11
C GLU A 31 -0.69 -1.73 -4.77
N VAL A 32 -0.82 -2.78 -3.95
CA VAL A 32 -1.63 -2.74 -2.70
C VAL A 32 -0.75 -2.93 -1.46
N TYR A 33 -0.90 -2.01 -0.51
CA TYR A 33 -0.16 -1.98 0.75
C TYR A 33 -1.12 -1.89 1.94
N LEU A 34 -0.99 -2.81 2.89
CA LEU A 34 -1.68 -2.81 4.17
C LEU A 34 -0.71 -2.32 5.25
N ILE A 35 -0.91 -1.08 5.71
CA ILE A 35 0.02 -0.42 6.62
C ILE A 35 -0.67 -0.10 7.95
N GLN A 36 -0.10 -0.56 9.06
CA GLN A 36 -0.51 -0.11 10.39
C GLN A 36 -0.03 1.32 10.64
N ALA A 37 -0.96 2.26 10.81
CA ALA A 37 -0.64 3.66 11.08
C ALA A 37 -1.79 4.38 11.79
N GLU A 38 -1.45 5.52 12.38
CA GLU A 38 -2.40 6.42 13.06
C GLU A 38 -3.21 7.28 12.07
N SER A 39 -2.71 7.44 10.84
CA SER A 39 -3.36 8.24 9.80
C SER A 39 -3.00 7.75 8.40
N PHE A 40 -3.85 8.10 7.43
CA PHE A 40 -3.61 7.77 6.02
C PHE A 40 -2.33 8.41 5.48
N GLU A 41 -2.01 9.64 5.88
CA GLU A 41 -0.77 10.30 5.43
C GLU A 41 0.49 9.54 5.90
N LYS A 42 0.48 9.04 7.15
CA LYS A 42 1.57 8.22 7.67
C LYS A 42 1.64 6.87 6.93
N ALA A 43 0.51 6.23 6.69
CA ALA A 43 0.43 5.00 5.91
C ALA A 43 0.97 5.19 4.48
N LYS A 44 0.58 6.28 3.79
CA LYS A 44 1.03 6.61 2.44
C LYS A 44 2.54 6.82 2.37
N LYS A 45 3.12 7.60 3.29
CA LYS A 45 4.58 7.80 3.35
C LYS A 45 5.34 6.49 3.54
N LYS A 46 4.83 5.60 4.40
CA LYS A 46 5.42 4.27 4.61
C LYS A 46 5.31 3.40 3.36
N ALA A 47 4.15 3.34 2.71
CA ALA A 47 3.96 2.58 1.47
C ALA A 47 4.90 3.07 0.35
N GLN A 48 5.08 4.39 0.20
CA GLN A 48 6.04 4.98 -0.73
C GLN A 48 7.49 4.55 -0.43
N SER A 49 7.89 4.56 0.84
CA SER A 49 9.22 4.10 1.26
C SER A 49 9.44 2.60 0.97
N VAL A 50 8.44 1.76 1.27
CA VAL A 50 8.47 0.32 0.96
C VAL A 50 8.65 0.11 -0.55
N ARG A 51 7.82 0.79 -1.37
CA ARG A 51 7.93 0.72 -2.83
C ARG A 51 9.32 1.09 -3.32
N ALA A 52 9.87 2.21 -2.85
CA ALA A 52 11.22 2.63 -3.24
C ALA A 52 12.28 1.57 -2.88
N SER A 53 12.14 0.92 -1.72
CA SER A 53 13.03 -0.18 -1.31
C SER A 53 12.90 -1.40 -2.23
N LEU A 54 11.67 -1.82 -2.57
CA LEU A 54 11.43 -2.96 -3.46
C LEU A 54 12.01 -2.70 -4.86
N VAL A 55 11.75 -1.52 -5.43
CA VAL A 55 12.31 -1.10 -6.72
C VAL A 55 13.82 -1.11 -6.68
N LYS A 56 14.44 -0.51 -5.66
CA LYS A 56 15.90 -0.49 -5.49
C LYS A 56 16.50 -1.91 -5.43
N LYS A 57 15.77 -2.85 -4.82
CA LYS A 57 16.20 -4.24 -4.67
C LYS A 57 15.84 -5.11 -5.88
N GLY A 58 15.15 -4.59 -6.89
CA GLY A 58 14.67 -5.38 -8.02
C GLY A 58 13.62 -6.44 -7.63
N LEU A 59 12.91 -6.22 -6.52
CA LEU A 59 11.89 -7.15 -6.03
C LEU A 59 10.53 -6.85 -6.67
N SER A 60 9.68 -7.88 -6.75
CA SER A 60 8.31 -7.74 -7.21
C SER A 60 7.54 -6.75 -6.34
N LEU A 61 6.78 -5.86 -6.99
CA LEU A 61 5.87 -4.96 -6.32
C LEU A 61 4.62 -5.73 -5.86
N PRO A 62 4.03 -5.35 -4.71
CA PRO A 62 2.82 -6.00 -4.23
C PRO A 62 1.66 -5.71 -5.17
N SER A 63 0.67 -6.58 -5.16
CA SER A 63 -0.57 -6.45 -5.93
C SER A 63 -1.77 -6.70 -5.04
N GLN A 64 -2.99 -6.57 -5.55
CA GLN A 64 -4.19 -6.96 -4.82
C GLN A 64 -4.19 -8.42 -4.36
N THR A 65 -3.70 -9.34 -5.21
CA THR A 65 -3.68 -10.79 -4.88
C THR A 65 -2.59 -11.12 -3.86
N THR A 66 -1.52 -10.32 -3.83
CA THR A 66 -0.38 -10.49 -2.92
C THR A 66 -0.01 -9.13 -2.33
N PRO A 67 -0.83 -8.60 -1.40
CA PRO A 67 -0.62 -7.27 -0.84
C PRO A 67 0.60 -7.27 0.08
N TYR A 68 1.27 -6.12 0.16
CA TYR A 68 2.31 -5.94 1.17
C TYR A 68 1.67 -5.75 2.54
N ILE A 69 2.02 -6.60 3.51
CA ILE A 69 1.50 -6.50 4.88
C ILE A 69 2.63 -5.98 5.77
N HIS A 70 2.47 -4.75 6.27
CA HIS A 70 3.40 -4.21 7.26
C HIS A 70 2.97 -4.65 8.66
N HIS A 71 3.75 -5.56 9.23
CA HIS A 71 3.76 -5.81 10.67
C HIS A 71 4.76 -4.82 11.30
N GLN A 72 4.35 -4.15 12.38
CA GLN A 72 5.18 -3.21 13.14
C GLN A 72 6.50 -3.83 13.62
#